data_AF-A0A836THH4-F1
#
_entry.id   AF-A0A836THH4-F1
#
_cell.length_a   1.000
_cell.length_b   1.000
_cell.length_c   1.000
_cell.angle_alpha   90.00
_cell.angle_beta   90.00
_cell.angle_gamma   90.00
#
_symmetry.space_group_name_H-M   'P 1'
#
loop_
_entity.id
_entity.type
_entity.pdbx_description
1 polymer ?
#
loop_
_entity_poly.entity_id
_entity_poly.type
_entity_poly.pdbx_seq_one_letter_code
_entity_poly.pdbx_strand_id
1 'polypeptide(L)'
;MNATLENDKITATEDYFLLATRNWDDKLGDYLPVDDPSTATRTFDDYADAETAYFSMDYKGCPQAGGKDVKIELIHMRFRVPHIVRNQILFP
;
A
#
# COMPACT_ATOMS: atom_id res chain seq x y z
N MET A 1 12.22 0.25 21.28
CA MET A 1 12.79 -0.75 20.35
C MET A 1 13.08 -0.01 19.05
N ASN A 2 14.32 -0.06 18.57
CA ASN A 2 14.75 0.54 17.31
C ASN A 2 14.15 -0.28 16.14
N ALA A 3 13.44 0.37 15.23
CA ALA A 3 13.05 -0.24 13.96
C ALA A 3 14.29 -0.29 13.06
N THR A 4 14.88 -1.47 12.91
CA THR A 4 15.98 -1.71 11.97
C THR A 4 15.38 -1.76 10.55
N LEU A 5 15.82 -0.85 9.68
CA LEU A 5 15.60 -0.90 8.24
C LEU A 5 16.48 -2.03 7.67
N GLU A 6 16.03 -3.28 7.82
CA GLU A 6 16.68 -4.42 7.18
C GLU A 6 16.13 -4.57 5.77
N ASN A 7 16.99 -4.24 4.82
CA ASN A 7 16.81 -4.43 3.39
C ASN A 7 17.03 -5.91 3.02
N ASP A 8 16.40 -6.81 3.78
CA ASP A 8 16.53 -8.25 3.63
C ASP A 8 15.61 -8.73 2.52
N LYS A 9 16.19 -8.78 1.32
CA LYS A 9 16.08 -9.88 0.34
C LYS A 9 14.85 -10.76 0.57
N ILE A 10 13.69 -10.32 0.04
CA ILE A 10 12.46 -11.11 -0.05
C ILE A 10 12.76 -12.32 -0.94
N THR A 11 13.27 -13.38 -0.34
CA THR A 11 13.37 -14.71 -0.94
C THR A 11 11.96 -15.13 -1.31
N ALA A 12 11.77 -15.53 -2.56
CA ALA A 12 10.52 -15.94 -3.19
C ALA A 12 9.74 -17.02 -2.40
N THR A 13 9.01 -16.57 -1.38
CA THR A 13 7.84 -17.23 -0.77
C THR A 13 6.68 -16.26 -0.95
N GLU A 14 5.73 -16.70 -1.75
CA GLU A 14 5.08 -15.89 -2.78
C GLU A 14 3.77 -15.20 -2.38
N ASP A 15 3.37 -15.28 -1.11
CA ASP A 15 2.12 -14.74 -0.59
C ASP A 15 2.41 -13.68 0.49
N TYR A 16 2.07 -12.43 0.22
CA TYR A 16 2.17 -11.31 1.18
C TYR A 16 1.17 -10.21 0.83
N PHE A 17 0.96 -9.25 1.74
CA PHE A 17 0.05 -8.12 1.53
C PHE A 17 0.82 -6.81 1.37
N LEU A 18 0.35 -5.95 0.47
CA LEU A 18 0.83 -4.60 0.26
C LEU A 18 -0.28 -3.62 0.56
N LEU A 19 0.02 -2.62 1.37
CA LEU A 19 -0.77 -1.40 1.49
C LEU A 19 -0.10 -0.32 0.66
N ALA A 20 -0.70 0.05 -0.46
CA ALA A 20 -0.23 1.10 -1.35
C ALA A 20 -1.01 2.40 -1.09
N THR A 21 -0.28 3.50 -0.93
CA THR A 21 -0.84 4.85 -0.72
C THR A 21 -0.26 5.80 -1.75
N ARG A 22 -1.12 6.49 -2.50
CA ARG A 22 -0.70 7.47 -3.53
C ARG A 22 -1.74 8.56 -3.71
N ASN A 23 -1.34 9.67 -4.34
CA ASN A 23 -2.30 10.66 -4.80
C ASN A 23 -3.24 10.05 -5.84
N TRP A 24 -4.54 10.32 -5.70
CA TRP A 24 -5.54 9.90 -6.66
C TRP A 24 -5.43 10.71 -7.95
N ASP A 25 -5.54 10.03 -9.08
CA ASP A 25 -5.56 10.59 -10.43
C ASP A 25 -6.51 9.72 -11.26
N ASP A 26 -7.58 10.31 -11.78
CA ASP A 26 -8.63 9.63 -12.54
C ASP A 26 -8.16 9.17 -13.93
N LYS A 27 -6.98 9.62 -14.36
CA LYS A 27 -6.35 9.22 -15.63
C LYS A 27 -5.39 8.05 -15.46
N LEU A 28 -5.00 7.73 -14.23
CA LEU A 28 -4.11 6.60 -13.94
C LEU A 28 -4.93 5.32 -13.73
N GLY A 29 -4.39 4.21 -14.25
CA GLY A 29 -5.03 2.90 -14.09
C GLY A 29 -5.19 2.52 -12.61
N ASP A 30 -6.16 1.64 -12.35
CA ASP A 30 -6.48 1.23 -10.98
C ASP A 30 -5.30 0.60 -10.26
N TYR A 31 -4.38 -0.05 -10.98
CA TYR A 31 -3.16 -0.62 -10.44
C TYR A 31 -1.93 -0.07 -11.15
N LEU A 32 -1.02 0.52 -10.38
CA LEU A 32 0.35 0.80 -10.81
C LEU A 32 1.26 -0.23 -10.15
N PRO A 33 2.24 -0.79 -10.87
CA PRO A 33 3.12 -1.82 -10.35
C PRO A 33 3.87 -1.34 -9.10
N VAL A 34 4.22 -2.31 -8.25
CA VAL A 34 5.33 -2.18 -7.29
C VAL A 34 6.49 -1.51 -8.03
N ASP A 35 7.09 -0.46 -7.46
CA ASP A 35 8.19 0.37 -8.01
C ASP A 35 7.83 1.75 -8.58
N ASP A 36 6.58 2.23 -8.47
CA ASP A 36 6.29 3.65 -8.70
C ASP A 36 6.84 4.50 -7.53
N PRO A 37 7.81 5.41 -7.75
CA PRO A 37 8.41 6.21 -6.68
C PRO A 37 7.42 7.21 -6.04
N SER A 38 6.27 7.46 -6.66
CA SER A 38 5.19 8.28 -6.12
C SER A 38 4.21 7.49 -5.24
N THR A 39 4.37 6.17 -5.15
CA THR A 39 3.54 5.30 -4.31
C THR A 39 4.32 4.87 -3.06
N ALA A 40 3.78 5.18 -1.89
CA ALA A 40 4.28 4.63 -0.64
C ALA A 40 3.68 3.24 -0.44
N THR A 41 4.53 2.22 -0.29
CA THR A 41 4.11 0.83 -0.03
C THR A 41 4.56 0.36 1.35
N ARG A 42 3.67 -0.34 2.06
CA ARG A 42 3.99 -1.09 3.28
C ARG A 42 3.64 -2.56 3.08
N THR A 43 4.55 -3.44 3.48
CA THR A 43 4.41 -4.90 3.33
C THR A 43 3.97 -5.54 4.65
N PHE A 44 3.17 -6.59 4.57
CA PHE A 44 2.68 -7.40 5.68
C PHE A 44 2.70 -8.88 5.29
N ASP A 45 3.05 -9.75 6.23
CA ASP A 45 3.07 -11.20 6.00
C ASP A 45 1.68 -11.84 6.22
N ASP A 46 0.79 -11.15 6.95
CA ASP A 46 -0.56 -11.63 7.26
C ASP A 46 -1.65 -10.63 6.89
N TYR A 47 -2.86 -11.16 6.68
CA TYR A 47 -4.00 -10.35 6.29
C TYR A 47 -4.54 -9.47 7.43
N ALA A 48 -4.48 -9.93 8.68
CA ALA A 48 -5.13 -9.26 9.81
C ALA A 48 -4.44 -7.94 10.14
N ASP A 49 -3.10 -7.93 10.13
CA ASP A 49 -2.28 -6.74 10.32
C ASP A 49 -2.45 -5.76 9.14
N ALA A 50 -2.48 -6.29 7.91
CA ALA A 50 -2.69 -5.48 6.71
C ALA A 50 -4.09 -4.83 6.68
N GLU A 51 -5.12 -5.58 7.07
CA GLU A 51 -6.50 -5.09 7.18
C GLU A 51 -6.64 -4.05 8.29
N THR A 52 -6.02 -4.30 9.45
CA THR A 52 -6.01 -3.33 10.56
C THR A 52 -5.33 -2.04 10.13
N ALA A 53 -4.18 -2.13 9.46
CA ALA A 53 -3.49 -0.96 8.93
C ALA A 53 -4.35 -0.20 7.91
N TYR A 54 -5.00 -0.90 6.98
CA TYR A 54 -5.89 -0.31 5.99
C TYR A 54 -7.04 0.49 6.63
N PHE A 55 -7.71 -0.07 7.65
CA PHE A 55 -8.81 0.62 8.34
C PHE A 55 -8.35 1.74 9.28
N SER A 56 -7.08 1.71 9.69
CA SER A 56 -6.48 2.76 10.53
C SER A 56 -6.04 3.98 9.72
N MET A 57 -6.01 3.89 8.38
CA MET A 57 -5.62 5.01 7.53
C MET A 57 -6.69 6.09 7.51
N ASP A 58 -6.26 7.31 7.78
CA ASP A 58 -7.03 8.52 7.55
C ASP A 58 -6.23 9.50 6.70
N TYR A 59 -6.88 10.57 6.22
CA TYR A 59 -6.23 11.57 5.37
C TYR A 59 -5.08 12.26 6.12
N LYS A 60 -5.21 12.44 7.44
CA LYS A 60 -4.19 13.07 8.29
C LYS A 60 -2.91 12.25 8.36
N GLY A 61 -3.01 10.93 8.22
CA GLY A 61 -1.91 9.99 8.10
C GLY A 61 -1.18 10.04 6.75
N CYS A 62 -1.63 10.87 5.81
CA CYS A 62 -1.05 11.02 4.47
C CYS A 62 -0.41 12.41 4.28
N PRO A 63 0.66 12.77 5.02
CA PRO A 63 1.24 14.12 4.99
C PRO A 63 1.81 14.51 3.62
N GLN A 64 2.09 13.52 2.77
CA GLN A 64 2.60 13.70 1.41
C GLN A 64 1.50 14.08 0.40
N ALA A 65 0.23 14.05 0.79
CA ALA A 65 -0.91 14.26 -0.10
C ALA A 65 -1.03 15.69 -0.62
N GLY A 66 -0.51 16.68 0.12
CA GLY A 66 -0.45 18.08 -0.33
C GLY A 66 -1.80 18.68 -0.72
N GLY A 67 -2.90 18.25 -0.07
CA GLY A 67 -4.26 18.71 -0.36
C GLY A 67 -4.95 17.99 -1.54
N LYS A 68 -4.33 16.95 -2.11
CA LYS A 68 -4.94 16.08 -3.12
C LYS A 68 -5.63 14.89 -2.46
N ASP A 69 -6.64 14.35 -3.14
CA ASP A 69 -7.27 13.09 -2.78
C ASP A 69 -6.22 11.96 -2.78
N VAL A 70 -6.38 10.98 -1.91
CA VAL A 70 -5.43 9.88 -1.72
C VAL A 70 -6.13 8.56 -2.00
N LYS A 71 -5.55 7.73 -2.88
CA LYS A 71 -5.95 6.35 -3.06
C LYS A 71 -5.19 5.44 -2.11
N ILE A 72 -5.91 4.57 -1.44
CA ILE A 72 -5.36 3.50 -0.59
C ILE A 72 -5.83 2.17 -1.13
N GLU A 73 -4.90 1.24 -1.33
CA GLU A 73 -5.18 -0.09 -1.86
C GLU A 73 -4.51 -1.15 -1.01
N LEU A 74 -5.29 -2.12 -0.56
CA LEU A 74 -4.80 -3.35 0.05
C LEU A 74 -4.74 -4.43 -1.04
N ILE A 75 -3.55 -4.93 -1.30
CA ILE A 75 -3.23 -5.85 -2.39
C ILE A 75 -2.64 -7.12 -1.79
N HIS A 76 -3.15 -8.27 -2.19
CA HIS A 76 -2.54 -9.57 -1.92
C HIS A 76 -1.63 -9.91 -3.10
N MET A 77 -0.33 -10.01 -2.85
CA MET A 77 0.66 -10.47 -3.80
C MET A 77 0.77 -11.97 -3.68
N ARG A 78 0.36 -12.69 -4.72
CA ARG A 78 0.40 -14.16 -4.79
C ARG A 78 1.13 -14.60 -6.03
N PHE A 79 2.23 -15.35 -5.89
CA PHE A 79 3.10 -15.72 -7.03
C PHE A 79 3.58 -14.49 -7.82
N ARG A 80 3.83 -13.37 -7.11
CA ARG A 80 4.13 -12.04 -7.68
C ARG A 80 3.00 -11.44 -8.54
N VAL A 81 1.81 -12.05 -8.52
CA VAL A 81 0.61 -11.54 -9.16
C VAL A 81 -0.17 -10.70 -8.14
N PRO A 82 -0.44 -9.42 -8.43
CA PRO A 82 -1.21 -8.55 -7.55
C PRO A 82 -2.70 -8.85 -7.66
N HIS A 83 -3.35 -8.99 -6.51
CA HIS A 83 -4.80 -9.12 -6.39
C HIS A 83 -5.33 -8.02 -5.45
N ILE A 84 -6.13 -7.10 -5.97
CA ILE A 84 -6.77 -6.08 -5.13
C ILE A 84 -7.76 -6.77 -4.18
N VAL A 85 -7.57 -6.54 -2.89
CA VAL A 85 -8.46 -7.04 -1.83
C VAL A 85 -9.46 -5.96 -1.44
N ARG A 86 -8.98 -4.73 -1.22
CA ARG A 86 -9.79 -3.57 -0.86
C ARG A 86 -9.18 -2.29 -1.44
N ASN A 87 -10.02 -1.29 -1.71
CA ASN A 87 -9.56 0.05 -2.05
C ASN A 87 -10.51 1.13 -1.47
N GLN A 88 -9.96 2.31 -1.26
CA GLN A 88 -10.71 3.50 -0.88
C GLN A 88 -10.00 4.77 -1.38
N ILE A 89 -10.78 5.85 -1.46
CA ILE A 89 -10.28 7.20 -1.71
C ILE A 89 -10.54 8.02 -0.44
N LEU A 90 -9.49 8.66 0.07
CA LEU A 90 -9.56 9.60 1.17
C LEU A 90 -9.53 11.03 0.63
N PHE A 91 -10.34 11.89 1.24
CA PHE A 91 -10.47 13.30 0.86
C PHE A 91 -9.90 14.20 1.98
N PRO A 92 -9.42 15.42 1.63
CA PRO A 92 -8.88 16.38 2.59
C PRO A 92 -9.81 16.80 3.74
#